data_AF-A0A931U507-F1
#
_entry.id   AF-A0A931U507-F1
#
_cell.length_a   1.000
_cell.length_b   1.000
_cell.length_c   1.000
_cell.angle_alpha   90.00
_cell.angle_beta   90.00
_cell.angle_gamma   90.00
#
_symmetry.space_group_name_H-M   'P 1'
#
loop_
_entity.id
_entity.type
_entity.pdbx_description
1 polymer ?
#
loop_
_entity_poly.entity_id
_entity_poly.type
_entity_poly.pdbx_seq_one_letter_code
_entity_poly.pdbx_strand_id
1 'polypeptide(L)'
;EVEVEIVPGVSSVTAAAAVAQWPLADRDDRVAILPATYERALLRQTLCDFDAVVLLKVNSVMNDVLDLLEQLDLLDRAVYVRRCGRPEQEIVRDVRRLRGQPLDYFSVLLVRGHGGRR
;
A
#
# COMPACT_ATOMS: atom_id res chain seq x y z
N GLU A 1 -21.70 33.92 -7.59
CA GLU A 1 -20.85 32.72 -7.74
C GLU A 1 -19.58 32.99 -6.94
N VAL A 2 -19.10 32.02 -6.16
CA VAL A 2 -17.88 32.18 -5.35
C VAL A 2 -16.73 31.50 -6.10
N GLU A 3 -15.61 32.19 -6.23
CA GLU A 3 -14.40 31.64 -6.87
C GLU A 3 -13.77 30.57 -5.96
N VAL A 4 -13.47 29.40 -6.52
CA VAL A 4 -12.88 28.25 -5.82
C VAL A 4 -11.66 27.76 -6.60
N GLU A 5 -10.54 27.58 -5.92
CA GLU A 5 -9.28 27.05 -6.45
C GLU A 5 -8.83 25.81 -5.66
N ILE A 6 -8.18 24.85 -6.33
CA ILE A 6 -7.59 23.66 -5.72
C ILE A 6 -6.07 23.77 -5.81
N VAL A 7 -5.39 23.75 -4.65
CA VAL A 7 -3.92 23.71 -4.58
C VAL A 7 -3.47 22.25 -4.35
N PRO A 8 -2.71 21.64 -5.28
CA PRO A 8 -2.28 20.25 -5.13
C PRO A 8 -1.23 20.10 -4.01
N GLY A 9 -1.20 18.92 -3.38
CA GLY A 9 -0.23 18.55 -2.36
C GLY A 9 0.44 17.20 -2.66
N VAL A 10 1.49 16.89 -1.90
CA VAL A 10 2.15 15.58 -1.97
C VAL A 10 1.24 14.52 -1.34
N SER A 11 0.85 13.52 -2.11
CA SER A 11 -0.01 12.44 -1.64
C SER A 11 0.71 11.52 -0.64
N SER A 12 -0.06 10.86 0.24
CA SER A 12 0.50 9.82 1.13
C SER A 12 1.10 8.65 0.36
N VAL A 13 0.62 8.36 -0.85
CA VAL A 13 1.14 7.31 -1.75
C VAL A 13 2.59 7.60 -2.12
N THR A 14 2.83 8.78 -2.70
CA THR A 14 4.17 9.20 -3.13
C THR A 14 5.11 9.44 -1.95
N ALA A 15 4.60 9.98 -0.85
CA ALA A 15 5.39 10.18 0.37
C ALA A 15 5.81 8.85 1.00
N ALA A 16 4.88 7.90 1.17
CA ALA A 16 5.17 6.58 1.75
C ALA A 16 6.18 5.79 0.92
N ALA A 17 6.02 5.80 -0.41
CA ALA A 17 6.96 5.18 -1.34
C ALA A 17 8.38 5.79 -1.21
N ALA A 18 8.47 7.12 -1.16
CA ALA A 18 9.75 7.82 -1.02
C ALA A 18 10.47 7.47 0.30
N VAL A 19 9.77 7.55 1.45
CA VAL A 19 10.39 7.25 2.76
C VAL A 19 10.74 5.77 2.91
N ALA A 20 9.97 4.88 2.30
CA ALA A 20 10.26 3.44 2.28
C ALA A 20 11.44 3.08 1.35
N GLN A 21 11.91 4.03 0.53
CA GLN A 21 12.80 3.80 -0.60
C GLN A 21 12.28 2.69 -1.53
N TRP A 22 10.98 2.76 -1.81
CA TRP A 22 10.23 1.79 -2.57
C TRP A 22 9.69 2.47 -3.84
N PRO A 23 10.28 2.21 -5.04
CA PRO A 23 9.85 2.89 -6.26
C PRO A 23 8.41 2.50 -6.61
N LEU A 24 7.52 3.44 -6.94
CA LEU A 24 6.14 3.08 -7.29
C LEU A 24 6.06 2.25 -8.57
N ALA A 25 6.86 2.60 -9.58
CA ALA A 25 6.95 1.91 -10.86
C ALA A 25 8.38 2.00 -11.40
N ASP A 26 8.79 0.98 -12.14
CA ASP A 26 9.95 1.02 -13.04
C ASP A 26 9.53 0.55 -14.45
N ARG A 27 10.02 1.20 -15.50
CA ARG A 27 9.70 0.91 -16.91
C ARG A 27 8.20 0.79 -17.20
N ASP A 28 7.74 -0.42 -17.50
CA ASP A 28 6.39 -0.75 -17.94
C ASP A 28 5.48 -1.19 -16.78
N ASP A 29 5.95 -1.04 -15.53
CA ASP A 29 5.20 -1.36 -14.32
C ASP A 29 3.86 -0.63 -14.27
N ARG A 30 2.78 -1.39 -14.07
CA ARG A 30 1.44 -0.86 -13.81
C ARG A 30 1.21 -0.73 -12.32
N VAL A 31 0.71 0.43 -11.90
CA VAL A 31 0.42 0.75 -10.49
C VAL A 31 -1.09 0.86 -10.27
N ALA A 32 -1.61 0.18 -9.25
CA ALA A 32 -2.96 0.34 -8.75
C ALA A 32 -2.97 0.98 -7.35
N ILE A 33 -3.90 1.91 -7.11
CA ILE A 33 -4.11 2.52 -5.80
C ILE A 33 -5.55 2.24 -5.40
N LEU A 34 -5.76 1.52 -4.29
CA LEU A 34 -7.07 1.08 -3.85
C LEU A 34 -7.26 1.35 -2.35
N PRO A 35 -8.49 1.66 -1.89
CA PRO A 35 -8.81 1.52 -0.49
C PRO A 35 -8.72 0.04 -0.10
N ALA A 36 -8.25 -0.28 1.10
CA ALA A 36 -8.11 -1.67 1.53
C ALA A 36 -9.46 -2.38 1.74
N THR A 37 -10.54 -1.62 1.94
CA THR A 37 -11.92 -2.13 2.04
C THR A 37 -12.50 -2.58 0.69
N TYR A 38 -11.67 -2.64 -0.36
CA TYR A 38 -12.05 -3.10 -1.68
C TYR A 38 -12.38 -4.60 -1.65
N GLU A 39 -13.39 -5.02 -2.42
CA GLU A 39 -13.91 -6.40 -2.41
C GLU A 39 -12.78 -7.42 -2.59
N ARG A 40 -12.74 -8.44 -1.71
CA ARG A 40 -11.62 -9.38 -1.61
C ARG A 40 -11.29 -10.07 -2.93
N ALA A 41 -12.30 -10.40 -3.73
CA ALA A 41 -12.12 -11.03 -5.04
C ALA A 41 -11.38 -10.10 -6.02
N LEU A 42 -11.78 -8.83 -6.07
CA LEU A 42 -11.15 -7.83 -6.93
C LEU A 42 -9.75 -7.45 -6.43
N LEU A 43 -9.51 -7.46 -5.12
CA LEU A 43 -8.17 -7.26 -4.56
C LEU A 43 -7.19 -8.35 -5.01
N ARG A 44 -7.61 -9.63 -4.95
CA ARG A 44 -6.80 -10.74 -5.47
C ARG A 44 -6.45 -10.51 -6.94
N GLN A 45 -7.46 -10.21 -7.76
CA GLN A 45 -7.24 -9.97 -9.18
C GLN A 45 -6.26 -8.82 -9.40
N THR A 46 -6.42 -7.71 -8.69
CA THR A 46 -5.52 -6.56 -8.81
C THR A 46 -4.08 -6.92 -8.46
N LEU A 47 -3.86 -7.69 -7.39
CA LEU A 47 -2.52 -8.15 -6.98
C LEU A 47 -1.86 -9.09 -8.01
N CYS A 48 -2.65 -9.78 -8.82
CA CYS A 48 -2.17 -10.60 -9.94
C CYS A 48 -1.93 -9.77 -11.21
N ASP A 49 -2.79 -8.78 -11.46
CA ASP A 49 -2.84 -8.03 -12.72
C ASP A 49 -1.88 -6.83 -12.73
N PHE A 50 -1.45 -6.31 -11.57
CA PHE A 50 -0.60 -5.13 -11.46
C PHE A 50 0.77 -5.44 -10.86
N ASP A 51 1.77 -4.66 -11.28
CA ASP A 51 3.16 -4.80 -10.84
C ASP A 51 3.37 -4.17 -9.46
N ALA A 52 2.64 -3.09 -9.17
CA ALA A 52 2.61 -2.43 -7.87
C ALA A 52 1.18 -2.15 -7.42
N VAL A 53 0.86 -2.49 -6.17
CA VAL A 53 -0.45 -2.19 -5.57
C VAL A 53 -0.24 -1.42 -4.28
N VAL A 54 -0.92 -0.29 -4.17
CA VAL A 54 -0.93 0.58 -2.99
C VAL A 54 -2.29 0.49 -2.33
N LEU A 55 -2.33 -0.01 -1.10
CA LEU A 55 -3.56 -0.10 -0.31
C LEU A 55 -3.60 1.00 0.74
N LEU A 56 -4.64 1.82 0.68
CA LEU A 56 -4.92 2.90 1.61
C LEU A 56 -5.84 2.41 2.73
N LYS A 57 -5.63 2.89 3.97
CA LYS A 57 -6.52 2.60 5.12
C LYS A 57 -6.65 1.10 5.41
N VAL A 58 -5.52 0.40 5.40
CA VAL A 58 -5.43 -1.06 5.61
C VAL A 58 -5.73 -1.50 7.05
N ASN A 59 -5.86 -0.56 7.99
CA ASN A 59 -5.97 -0.84 9.42
C ASN A 59 -7.14 -1.76 9.80
N SER A 60 -8.29 -1.64 9.13
CA SER A 60 -9.49 -2.42 9.47
C SER A 60 -9.52 -3.83 8.88
N VAL A 61 -8.67 -4.12 7.89
CA VAL A 61 -8.71 -5.37 7.10
C VAL A 61 -7.34 -6.03 6.99
N MET A 62 -6.35 -5.59 7.79
CA MET A 62 -4.96 -6.03 7.62
C MET A 62 -4.80 -7.55 7.71
N ASN A 63 -5.48 -8.21 8.65
CA ASN A 63 -5.35 -9.66 8.79
C ASN A 63 -5.81 -10.39 7.51
N ASP A 64 -6.93 -9.97 6.90
CA ASP A 64 -7.43 -10.56 5.65
C ASP A 64 -6.49 -10.28 4.46
N VAL A 65 -5.88 -9.09 4.44
CA VAL A 65 -4.87 -8.72 3.45
C VAL A 65 -3.61 -9.58 3.64
N LEU A 66 -3.12 -9.75 4.86
CA LEU A 66 -1.96 -10.60 5.15
C LEU A 66 -2.22 -12.05 4.72
N ASP A 67 -3.41 -12.60 5.00
CA ASP A 67 -3.79 -13.94 4.56
C ASP A 67 -3.79 -14.07 3.03
N LEU A 68 -4.29 -13.04 2.33
CA LEU A 68 -4.27 -13.02 0.87
C LEU A 68 -2.83 -12.91 0.32
N LEU A 69 -1.99 -12.05 0.91
CA LEU A 69 -0.59 -11.93 0.53
C LEU A 69 0.17 -13.23 0.78
N GLU A 70 -0.14 -13.96 1.86
CA GLU A 70 0.44 -15.27 2.16
C GLU A 70 0.06 -16.30 1.08
N GLN A 71 -1.22 -16.38 0.72
CA GLN A 71 -1.71 -17.26 -0.34
C GLN A 71 -1.12 -16.97 -1.71
N LEU A 72 -0.67 -15.73 -1.94
CA LEU A 72 -0.05 -15.29 -3.18
C LEU A 72 1.49 -15.25 -3.11
N ASP A 73 2.11 -15.65 -2.00
CA ASP A 73 3.56 -15.54 -1.80
C ASP A 73 4.12 -14.10 -1.95
N LEU A 74 3.34 -13.11 -1.50
CA LEU A 74 3.64 -11.68 -1.61
C LEU A 74 4.02 -11.02 -0.27
N LEU A 75 4.05 -11.76 0.85
CA LEU A 75 4.36 -11.21 2.17
C LEU A 75 5.73 -10.51 2.22
N ASP A 76 6.76 -11.12 1.62
CA ASP A 76 8.11 -10.53 1.56
C ASP A 76 8.25 -9.40 0.54
N ARG A 77 7.17 -9.12 -0.19
CA ARG A 77 7.10 -8.10 -1.24
C ARG A 77 6.23 -6.92 -0.81
N ALA A 78 5.81 -6.90 0.47
CA ALA A 78 4.98 -5.86 1.04
C ALA A 78 5.75 -4.99 2.05
N VAL A 79 5.43 -3.69 2.08
CA VAL A 79 5.97 -2.73 3.05
C VAL A 79 4.82 -1.91 3.59
N TYR A 80 4.69 -1.85 4.91
CA TYR A 80 3.72 -1.02 5.59
C TYR A 80 4.38 0.27 6.09
N VAL A 81 3.72 1.40 5.85
CA VAL A 81 4.15 2.71 6.35
C VAL A 81 3.00 3.34 7.12
N ARG A 82 3.26 3.80 8.34
CA ARG A 82 2.29 4.61 9.12
C ARG A 82 2.84 5.99 9.45
N ARG A 83 1.93 6.96 9.55
CA ARG A 83 2.21 8.34 9.96
C ARG A 83 3.34 8.99 9.16
N CYS A 84 3.38 8.72 7.86
CA CYS A 84 4.40 9.25 6.94
C CYS A 84 4.53 10.78 7.06
N GLY A 85 5.77 11.27 7.19
CA GLY A 85 6.07 12.70 7.34
C GLY A 85 5.80 13.27 8.74
N ARG A 86 5.39 12.45 9.71
CA ARG A 86 5.22 12.86 11.12
C ARG A 86 6.36 12.32 11.99
N PRO A 87 6.59 12.89 13.19
CA PRO A 87 7.61 12.38 14.11
C PRO A 87 7.45 10.90 14.47
N GLU A 88 6.22 10.39 14.50
CA GLU A 88 5.92 8.98 14.81
C GLU A 88 5.87 8.08 13.55
N GLN A 89 6.52 8.50 12.46
CA GLN A 89 6.61 7.69 11.24
C GLN A 89 7.26 6.34 11.55
N GLU A 90 6.68 5.27 11.00
CA GLU A 90 7.25 3.93 11.08
C GLU A 90 7.13 3.20 9.74
N ILE A 91 8.17 2.43 9.41
CA ILE A 91 8.25 1.59 8.22
C ILE A 91 8.45 0.15 8.67
N VAL A 92 7.47 -0.71 8.40
CA VAL A 92 7.48 -2.13 8.76
C VAL A 92 7.63 -2.95 7.48
N ARG A 93 8.80 -3.57 7.31
CA ARG A 93 9.11 -4.43 6.16
C ARG A 93 8.67 -5.89 6.36
N ASP A 94 8.74 -6.37 7.59
CA ASP A 94 8.18 -7.68 7.95
C ASP A 94 6.73 -7.51 8.39
N VAL A 95 5.83 -7.47 7.41
CA VAL A 95 4.40 -7.17 7.63
C VAL A 95 3.68 -8.24 8.44
N ARG A 96 4.27 -9.43 8.61
CA ARG A 96 3.75 -10.51 9.45
C ARG A 96 3.60 -10.08 10.92
N ARG A 97 4.46 -9.16 11.38
CA ARG A 97 4.45 -8.61 12.73
C ARG A 97 3.20 -7.78 13.05
N LEU A 98 2.47 -7.35 12.01
CA LEU A 98 1.25 -6.55 12.14
C LEU A 98 0.01 -7.39 12.44
N ARG A 99 0.11 -8.73 12.32
CA ARG A 99 -1.01 -9.64 12.56
C ARG A 99 -1.51 -9.51 14.00
N GLY A 100 -2.81 -9.25 14.15
CA GLY A 100 -3.45 -9.08 15.46
C GLY A 100 -3.06 -7.81 16.23
N GLN A 101 -2.29 -6.89 15.64
CA GLN A 101 -1.94 -5.62 16.27
C GLN A 101 -3.03 -4.55 16.01
N PRO A 102 -3.21 -3.58 16.92
CA PRO A 102 -3.96 -2.37 16.60
C PRO A 102 -3.17 -1.53 15.59
N LEU A 103 -3.79 -1.16 14.48
CA LEU A 103 -3.14 -0.44 13.38
C LEU A 103 -3.70 0.97 13.22
N ASP A 104 -2.83 1.90 12.83
CA ASP A 104 -3.19 3.30 12.61
C ASP A 104 -3.98 3.49 11.30
N TYR A 105 -5.00 4.35 11.36
CA TYR A 105 -5.76 4.79 10.18
C TYR A 105 -4.89 5.46 9.11
N PHE A 106 -3.90 6.26 9.54
CA PHE A 106 -2.96 6.94 8.65
C PHE A 106 -1.83 5.99 8.21
N SER A 107 -2.22 4.97 7.44
CA SER A 107 -1.31 3.93 6.96
C SER A 107 -1.51 3.62 5.48
N VAL A 108 -0.41 3.14 4.89
CA VAL A 108 -0.31 2.72 3.49
C VAL A 108 0.43 1.38 3.46
N LEU A 109 -0.10 0.40 2.73
CA LEU A 109 0.60 -0.84 2.40
C LEU A 109 1.01 -0.80 0.93
N LEU A 110 2.29 -0.94 0.68
CA LEU A 110 2.88 -1.02 -0.66
C LEU A 110 3.17 -2.49 -0.94
N VAL A 111 2.70 -3.04 -2.06
CA VAL A 111 2.90 -4.44 -2.43
C VAL A 111 3.46 -4.53 -3.84
N ARG A 112 4.55 -5.28 -4.04
CA ARG A 112 5.08 -5.59 -5.37
C ARG A 112 4.45 -6.90 -5.86
N GLY A 113 3.61 -6.81 -6.89
CA GLY A 113 3.08 -7.95 -7.64
C GLY A 113 4.16 -8.65 -8.46
N HIS A 114 3.88 -9.84 -8.98
CA HIS A 114 4.90 -10.74 -9.58
C HIS A 114 5.57 -10.21 -10.85
N GLY A 115 5.02 -9.18 -11.52
CA GLY A 115 5.48 -8.76 -12.84
C GLY A 115 6.78 -7.92 -12.89
N GLY A 116 7.23 -7.33 -11.79
CA GLY A 116 8.41 -6.44 -11.76
C GLY A 116 9.81 -7.11 -11.84
N ARG A 117 9.96 -8.23 -12.55
CA ARG A 117 11.25 -8.94 -12.76
C ARG A 117 11.40 -9.53 -14.17
N ARG A 118 10.86 -8.86 -15.19
CA ARG A 118 11.16 -9.20 -16.60
C ARG A 118 12.24 -8.29 -17.16
#